data_AF-A0A327JEK8-F1
#
_entry.id   AF-A0A327JEK8-F1
#
_cell.length_a   1.000
_cell.length_b   1.000
_cell.length_c   1.000
_cell.angle_alpha   90.00
_cell.angle_beta   90.00
_cell.angle_gamma   90.00
#
_symmetry.space_group_name_H-M   'P 1'
#
loop_
_entity.id
_entity.type
_entity.pdbx_description
1 polymer ?
#
loop_
_entity_poly.entity_id
_entity_poly.type
_entity_poly.pdbx_seq_one_letter_code
_entity_poly.pdbx_strand_id
1 'polypeptide(L)'
;MNIERIVTQTANLKNNIAETIAKEAGETIKQVAESKITKAAALGIVASATGVMLANKTKEEQRRQENEKYNPSRLRNLGFSEETIDKVLSAKKHNNKPVFDAKAIKALKETSKVKDKTFFYYTMKNIDNVTSFTRTQRKDGTRTYKLSVDAPEGLKTAKMIVDKYGSVVDFVEQNEDGTTLYRSRSAGDGGWAEDRTLARGEKTLHDESIEYRAEENIIERNEYDKEDPNRIISTRKTKITPEGVIDDNTMKEYSYDDKGYVSVKQESVDYRNNKTKTVAQCSGDYDEVKELERSVKNPLTGKSEVQKMKLSDVPGVYNSVIIDENGNEKVESLGRVNPDGSTHVEKNLESLDGVKTHYVREASKNEDNIKTFYQITDKDGKVLTTVDRTFKRISPTKAYSSINGHGYSIEKQEKAYVVTDLASQKTYVMKNKNLFKNNESRKHPEMIDQMSGDMLIDMFNRGYKYRYNKDALESYTDAQGPIIETEKDMFVFAHEQGHSKDIYIDPKNVYDYGYNITTNPLFREEFDKERQQFMKAFPELQQSYIEYFIDQINHYGGINGGAAEAVAETNAMYSTASGYSDLAMRAYYLQKYFPRSIAAASYLLNPNSNLYVQNS
;
A
#
# COMPACT_ATOMS: atom_id res chain seq x y z
N MET A 1 80.95 62.52 21.96
CA MET A 1 80.80 61.38 22.89
C MET A 1 79.50 61.56 23.65
N ASN A 2 78.39 60.98 23.17
CA ASN A 2 77.91 59.66 23.58
C ASN A 2 77.46 59.50 25.05
N ILE A 3 77.07 60.59 25.75
CA ILE A 3 76.51 60.47 27.12
C ILE A 3 75.00 60.77 27.14
N GLU A 4 74.51 61.84 26.50
CA GLU A 4 73.07 62.18 26.53
C GLU A 4 72.16 61.17 25.81
N ARG A 5 72.65 60.58 24.71
CA ARG A 5 71.95 59.50 24.00
C ARG A 5 71.87 58.21 24.83
N ILE A 6 72.88 57.94 25.67
CA ILE A 6 72.89 56.80 26.60
C ILE A 6 71.94 57.04 27.78
N VAL A 7 71.88 58.26 28.31
CA VAL A 7 70.95 58.63 29.40
C VAL A 7 69.49 58.49 28.94
N THR A 8 69.17 58.92 27.73
CA THR A 8 67.81 58.80 27.16
C THR A 8 67.43 57.35 26.86
N GLN A 9 68.37 56.53 26.37
CA GLN A 9 68.15 55.10 26.16
C GLN A 9 68.02 54.33 27.48
N THR A 10 68.72 54.76 28.55
CA THR A 10 68.64 54.14 29.88
C THR A 10 67.34 54.49 30.61
N ALA A 11 66.79 55.69 30.36
CA ALA A 11 65.46 56.08 30.87
C ALA A 11 64.33 55.28 30.20
N ASN A 12 64.39 55.08 28.88
CA ASN A 12 63.39 54.28 28.15
C ASN A 12 63.49 52.78 28.48
N LEU A 13 64.69 52.26 28.73
CA LEU A 13 64.87 50.87 29.19
C LEU A 13 64.33 50.68 30.62
N LYS A 14 64.52 51.66 31.51
CA LYS A 14 63.94 51.64 32.86
C LYS A 14 62.41 51.66 32.85
N ASN A 15 61.79 52.42 31.95
CA ASN A 15 60.33 52.46 31.84
C ASN A 15 59.76 51.15 31.25
N ASN A 16 60.39 50.58 30.22
CA ASN A 16 59.95 49.30 29.64
C ASN A 16 60.15 48.11 30.60
N ILE A 17 61.20 48.13 31.42
CA ILE A 17 61.43 47.12 32.47
C ILE A 17 60.42 47.29 33.61
N ALA A 18 60.08 48.53 33.99
CA ALA A 18 59.04 48.79 34.99
C ALA A 18 57.64 48.36 34.55
N GLU A 19 57.27 48.57 33.27
CA GLU A 19 55.99 48.08 32.72
C GLU A 19 55.92 46.56 32.60
N THR A 20 57.03 45.90 32.23
CA THR A 20 57.08 44.43 32.14
C THR A 20 57.00 43.78 33.54
N ILE A 21 57.71 44.34 34.52
CA ILE A 21 57.66 43.88 35.93
C ILE A 21 56.29 44.17 36.57
N ALA A 22 55.63 45.29 36.24
CA ALA A 22 54.27 45.57 36.73
C ALA A 22 53.21 44.62 36.15
N LYS A 23 53.40 44.16 34.90
CA LYS A 23 52.50 43.19 34.25
C LYS A 23 52.68 41.76 34.79
N GLU A 24 53.92 41.32 35.01
CA GLU A 24 54.20 40.01 35.62
C GLU A 24 53.89 39.96 37.14
N ALA A 25 54.08 41.06 37.86
CA ALA A 25 53.66 41.19 39.27
C ALA A 25 52.14 41.25 39.42
N GLY A 26 51.41 41.85 38.48
CA GLY A 26 49.95 41.89 38.47
C GLY A 26 49.29 40.52 38.28
N GLU A 27 49.87 39.65 37.44
CA GLU A 27 49.37 38.29 37.23
C GLU A 27 49.75 37.34 38.39
N THR A 28 50.91 37.55 39.03
CA THR A 28 51.33 36.77 40.21
C THR A 28 50.59 37.18 41.49
N ILE A 29 50.28 38.48 41.69
CA ILE A 29 49.53 38.98 42.84
C ILE A 29 48.05 38.57 42.76
N LYS A 30 47.46 38.41 41.56
CA LYS A 30 46.10 37.89 41.39
C LYS A 30 46.00 36.39 41.69
N GLN A 31 47.01 35.58 41.33
CA GLN A 31 47.10 34.16 41.70
C GLN A 31 47.37 33.92 43.21
N VAL A 32 48.06 34.84 43.90
CA VAL A 32 48.33 34.72 45.36
C VAL A 32 47.20 35.32 46.22
N ALA A 33 46.46 36.31 45.74
CA ALA A 33 45.30 36.88 46.44
C ALA A 33 44.08 35.92 46.45
N GLU A 34 43.85 35.16 45.38
CA GLU A 34 42.78 34.14 45.33
C GLU A 34 43.12 32.86 46.12
N SER A 35 44.40 32.60 46.43
CA SER A 35 44.81 31.45 47.27
C SER A 35 45.05 31.78 48.76
N LYS A 36 45.13 33.06 49.16
CA LYS A 36 45.34 33.47 50.57
C LYS A 36 44.11 33.99 51.31
N ILE A 37 43.04 34.45 50.63
CA ILE A 37 41.75 34.71 51.29
C ILE A 37 41.13 33.40 51.81
N THR A 38 41.49 32.26 51.20
CA THR A 38 41.03 30.91 51.57
C THR A 38 41.87 30.24 52.67
N LYS A 39 42.98 30.84 53.14
CA LYS A 39 43.85 30.27 54.19
C LYS A 39 43.84 31.03 55.52
N ALA A 40 43.41 32.29 55.56
CA ALA A 40 43.34 33.08 56.81
C ALA A 40 42.00 32.94 57.56
N ALA A 41 40.90 32.58 56.89
CA ALA A 41 39.66 32.17 57.57
C ALA A 41 39.73 30.71 58.09
N ALA A 42 40.71 29.92 57.62
CA ALA A 42 40.85 28.49 57.89
C ALA A 42 41.78 28.15 59.07
N LEU A 43 42.34 29.11 59.80
CA LEU A 43 43.20 28.85 60.97
C LEU A 43 42.65 29.41 62.30
N GLY A 44 41.62 30.27 62.26
CA GLY A 44 40.92 30.79 63.45
C GLY A 44 39.71 29.96 63.91
N ILE A 45 39.26 28.97 63.13
CA ILE A 45 38.10 28.09 63.46
C ILE A 45 38.55 26.61 63.65
N VAL A 46 39.84 26.31 63.55
CA VAL A 46 40.37 24.94 63.70
C VAL A 46 40.47 24.46 65.15
N ALA A 47 40.32 25.34 66.15
CA ALA A 47 40.21 24.93 67.55
C ALA A 47 38.77 24.67 68.03
N SER A 48 37.74 25.06 67.24
CA SER A 48 36.32 24.77 67.52
C SER A 48 35.67 23.81 66.52
N ALA A 49 36.36 23.44 65.43
CA ALA A 49 35.91 22.47 64.42
C ALA A 49 36.28 21.00 64.70
N THR A 50 37.25 20.70 65.59
CA THR A 50 37.67 19.31 65.88
C THR A 50 36.58 18.49 66.57
N GLY A 51 35.66 19.14 67.30
CA GLY A 51 34.47 18.49 67.85
C GLY A 51 33.33 18.23 66.84
N VAL A 52 33.31 18.95 65.71
CA VAL A 52 32.26 18.82 64.67
C VAL A 52 32.74 17.96 63.47
N MET A 53 34.06 17.90 63.22
CA MET A 53 34.64 17.06 62.16
C MET A 53 34.53 15.56 62.41
N LEU A 54 34.44 15.09 63.66
CA LEU A 54 34.19 13.67 63.96
C LEU A 54 32.74 13.23 63.66
N ALA A 55 31.79 14.18 63.55
CA ALA A 55 30.41 13.89 63.17
C ALA A 55 30.12 14.11 61.66
N ASN A 56 30.90 14.95 60.98
CA ASN A 56 30.75 15.19 59.54
C ASN A 56 31.58 14.26 58.65
N LYS A 57 32.71 13.69 59.12
CA LYS A 57 33.46 12.70 58.33
C LYS A 57 32.63 11.45 58.05
N THR A 58 31.81 11.03 59.02
CA THR A 58 30.83 9.94 58.88
C THR A 58 29.65 10.27 57.95
N LYS A 59 29.24 11.56 57.87
CA LYS A 59 28.18 12.01 56.96
C LYS A 59 28.66 12.26 55.53
N GLU A 60 29.90 12.65 55.32
CA GLU A 60 30.46 12.92 53.99
C GLU A 60 30.95 11.63 53.31
N GLU A 61 31.45 10.64 54.06
CA GLU A 61 31.62 9.26 53.57
C GLU A 61 30.26 8.59 53.26
N GLN A 62 29.22 8.85 54.06
CA GLN A 62 27.85 8.44 53.73
C GLN A 62 27.30 9.18 52.49
N ARG A 63 27.51 10.50 52.34
CA ARG A 63 27.10 11.26 51.15
C ARG A 63 27.87 10.89 49.89
N ARG A 64 29.15 10.51 50.02
CA ARG A 64 29.99 10.06 48.90
C ARG A 64 29.64 8.63 48.48
N GLN A 65 29.32 7.75 49.43
CA GLN A 65 28.72 6.43 49.15
C GLN A 65 27.26 6.53 48.63
N GLU A 66 26.49 7.55 49.02
CA GLU A 66 25.15 7.84 48.48
C GLU A 66 25.19 8.49 47.09
N ASN A 67 26.14 9.38 46.81
CA ASN A 67 26.31 10.01 45.50
C ASN A 67 26.96 9.09 44.46
N GLU A 68 27.86 8.17 44.85
CA GLU A 68 28.33 7.09 43.95
C GLU A 68 27.19 6.10 43.58
N LYS A 69 26.07 6.11 44.32
CA LYS A 69 24.86 5.28 44.05
C LYS A 69 23.95 5.85 42.95
N TYR A 70 24.21 7.07 42.47
CA TYR A 70 23.43 7.77 41.44
C TYR A 70 24.36 8.28 40.34
N ASN A 71 24.81 7.36 39.50
CA ASN A 71 25.81 7.60 38.46
C ASN A 71 25.26 8.49 37.31
N PRO A 72 25.75 9.74 37.11
CA PRO A 72 25.31 10.68 36.08
C PRO A 72 25.59 10.21 34.64
N SER A 73 26.57 9.32 34.47
CA SER A 73 27.00 8.79 33.17
C SER A 73 25.91 8.06 32.37
N ARG A 74 24.82 7.61 33.01
CA ARG A 74 23.73 6.89 32.33
C ARG A 74 22.59 7.77 31.82
N LEU A 75 22.42 8.98 32.35
CA LEU A 75 21.48 9.98 31.80
C LEU A 75 22.05 10.61 30.52
N ARG A 76 23.39 10.69 30.42
CA ARG A 76 24.12 11.10 29.21
C ARG A 76 23.89 10.16 28.02
N ASN A 77 23.81 8.85 28.28
CA ASN A 77 23.55 7.84 27.24
C ASN A 77 22.11 7.89 26.66
N LEU A 78 21.26 8.80 27.13
CA LEU A 78 19.89 9.02 26.67
C LEU A 78 19.73 10.27 25.79
N GLY A 79 20.82 10.99 25.48
CA GLY A 79 20.81 12.12 24.53
C GLY A 79 20.36 13.47 25.10
N PHE A 80 20.19 13.60 26.43
CA PHE A 80 19.88 14.88 27.06
C PHE A 80 21.14 15.76 27.19
N SER A 81 20.96 17.08 27.01
CA SER A 81 22.02 18.05 27.26
C SER A 81 22.36 18.13 28.76
N GLU A 82 23.62 18.43 29.09
CA GLU A 82 24.06 18.59 30.49
C GLU A 82 23.21 19.62 31.24
N GLU A 83 22.79 20.69 30.56
CA GLU A 83 21.93 21.74 31.12
C GLU A 83 20.53 21.21 31.50
N THR A 84 19.98 20.28 30.70
CA THR A 84 18.68 19.65 30.96
C THR A 84 18.75 18.67 32.13
N ILE A 85 19.83 17.89 32.22
CA ILE A 85 20.05 16.93 33.32
C ILE A 85 20.19 17.68 34.65
N ASP A 86 20.98 18.75 34.66
CA ASP A 86 21.16 19.58 35.85
C ASP A 86 19.88 20.30 36.24
N LYS A 87 19.10 20.83 35.29
CA LYS A 87 17.77 21.42 35.56
C LYS A 87 16.79 20.42 36.19
N VAL A 88 16.73 19.19 35.68
CA VAL A 88 15.81 18.15 36.20
C VAL A 88 16.20 17.71 37.62
N LEU A 89 17.50 17.59 37.91
CA LEU A 89 17.99 17.17 39.22
C LEU A 89 18.03 18.31 40.26
N SER A 90 18.03 19.57 39.82
CA SER A 90 18.09 20.76 40.68
C SER A 90 16.74 21.46 40.89
N ALA A 91 15.70 21.11 40.14
CA ALA A 91 14.41 21.79 40.23
C ALA A 91 13.75 21.59 41.60
N LYS A 92 13.37 22.69 42.25
CA LYS A 92 12.64 22.74 43.52
C LYS A 92 11.32 23.51 43.36
N LYS A 93 10.26 23.09 44.05
CA LYS A 93 9.00 23.85 44.17
C LYS A 93 9.25 25.15 44.95
N HIS A 94 8.32 26.11 44.88
CA HIS A 94 8.40 27.41 45.59
C HIS A 94 8.65 27.31 47.11
N ASN A 95 8.40 26.15 47.73
CA ASN A 95 8.67 25.86 49.14
C ASN A 95 9.99 25.10 49.39
N ASN A 96 10.92 25.16 48.43
CA ASN A 96 12.26 24.56 48.51
C ASN A 96 12.29 23.02 48.62
N LYS A 97 11.18 22.33 48.35
CA LYS A 97 11.11 20.86 48.20
C LYS A 97 11.52 20.45 46.79
N PRO A 98 12.16 19.28 46.57
CA PRO A 98 12.44 18.74 45.24
C PRO A 98 11.16 18.70 44.39
N VAL A 99 11.27 19.01 43.09
CA VAL A 99 10.13 18.92 42.16
C VAL A 99 9.60 17.49 42.08
N PHE A 100 10.48 16.50 42.11
CA PHE A 100 10.13 15.07 42.18
C PHE A 100 10.35 14.52 43.57
N ASP A 101 9.35 13.85 44.14
CA ASP A 101 9.50 13.17 45.42
C ASP A 101 10.34 11.88 45.28
N ALA A 102 10.70 11.28 46.42
CA ALA A 102 11.52 10.06 46.42
C ALA A 102 10.86 8.87 45.70
N LYS A 103 9.52 8.85 45.58
CA LYS A 103 8.78 7.80 44.88
C LYS A 103 8.86 7.98 43.36
N ALA A 104 8.69 9.21 42.89
CA ALA A 104 8.85 9.62 41.49
C ALA A 104 10.29 9.35 40.99
N ILE A 105 11.30 9.72 41.78
CA ILE A 105 12.71 9.46 41.44
C ILE A 105 12.99 7.95 41.38
N LYS A 106 12.43 7.16 42.32
CA LYS A 106 12.55 5.70 42.32
C LYS A 106 11.88 5.07 41.10
N ALA A 107 10.70 5.56 40.72
CA ALA A 107 9.99 5.12 39.52
C ALA A 107 10.80 5.40 38.24
N LEU A 108 11.32 6.62 38.07
CA LEU A 108 12.17 6.97 36.92
C LEU A 108 13.43 6.10 36.84
N LYS A 109 14.09 5.85 37.98
CA LYS A 109 15.31 5.03 38.04
C LYS A 109 15.09 3.56 37.69
N GLU A 110 13.94 3.00 38.02
CA GLU A 110 13.63 1.60 37.71
C GLU A 110 13.01 1.43 36.31
N THR A 111 12.19 2.39 35.85
CA THR A 111 11.62 2.40 34.50
C THR A 111 12.68 2.65 33.42
N SER A 112 13.70 3.46 33.68
CA SER A 112 14.82 3.67 32.76
C SER A 112 15.69 2.42 32.51
N LYS A 113 15.49 1.35 33.30
CA LYS A 113 16.20 0.06 33.16
C LYS A 113 15.42 -0.96 32.33
N VAL A 114 14.18 -0.63 31.96
CA VAL A 114 13.34 -1.47 31.08
C VAL A 114 13.78 -1.25 29.64
N LYS A 115 13.87 -2.33 28.85
CA LYS A 115 14.35 -2.27 27.44
C LYS A 115 13.41 -1.41 26.58
N ASP A 116 12.11 -1.51 26.83
CA ASP A 116 11.09 -0.68 26.19
C ASP A 116 11.08 0.74 26.78
N LYS A 117 11.38 1.72 25.92
CA LYS A 117 11.44 3.14 26.28
C LYS A 117 10.06 3.76 26.49
N THR A 118 8.99 3.13 25.99
CA THR A 118 7.60 3.58 26.11
C THR A 118 7.21 3.75 27.58
N PHE A 119 7.53 2.77 28.43
CA PHE A 119 7.26 2.82 29.86
C PHE A 119 7.98 3.98 30.59
N PHE A 120 9.22 4.27 30.18
CA PHE A 120 9.98 5.40 30.71
C PHE A 120 9.34 6.74 30.31
N TYR A 121 8.95 6.90 29.04
CA TYR A 121 8.26 8.10 28.57
C TYR A 121 6.91 8.32 29.27
N TYR A 122 6.12 7.28 29.48
CA TYR A 122 4.86 7.38 30.24
C TYR A 122 5.06 7.71 31.71
N THR A 123 6.10 7.15 32.34
CA THR A 123 6.48 7.49 33.71
C THR A 123 6.88 8.96 33.81
N MET A 124 7.64 9.48 32.83
CA MET A 124 7.98 10.91 32.77
C MET A 124 6.76 11.80 32.57
N LYS A 125 5.83 11.42 31.67
CA LYS A 125 4.63 12.22 31.37
C LYS A 125 3.68 12.33 32.57
N ASN A 126 3.62 11.32 33.43
CA ASN A 126 2.71 11.25 34.57
C ASN A 126 3.45 11.35 35.92
N ILE A 127 4.69 11.84 35.91
CA ILE A 127 5.62 11.75 37.04
C ILE A 127 5.09 12.45 38.31
N ASP A 128 4.35 13.54 38.12
CA ASP A 128 3.80 14.35 39.21
C ASP A 128 2.62 13.67 39.92
N ASN A 129 2.05 12.64 39.31
CA ASN A 129 0.88 11.92 39.81
C ASN A 129 1.24 10.52 40.34
N VAL A 130 2.52 10.13 40.41
CA VAL A 130 2.90 8.77 40.83
C VAL A 130 2.59 8.53 42.33
N THR A 131 1.64 7.66 42.62
CA THR A 131 1.27 7.29 44.00
C THR A 131 2.11 6.15 44.56
N SER A 132 2.42 5.16 43.72
CA SER A 132 3.26 4.03 44.11
C SER A 132 3.98 3.38 42.93
N PHE A 133 5.14 2.81 43.22
CA PHE A 133 5.87 1.95 42.31
C PHE A 133 6.21 0.63 43.01
N THR A 134 5.76 -0.49 42.47
CA THR A 134 6.03 -1.82 43.02
C THR A 134 6.79 -2.66 41.99
N ARG A 135 7.86 -3.31 42.43
CA ARG A 135 8.56 -4.31 41.64
C ARG A 135 8.33 -5.66 42.27
N THR A 136 7.77 -6.59 41.52
CA THR A 136 7.49 -7.94 42.01
C THR A 136 8.25 -8.95 41.15
N GLN A 137 8.93 -9.89 41.79
CA GLN A 137 9.60 -11.00 41.11
C GLN A 137 8.75 -12.25 41.28
N ARG A 138 8.28 -12.84 40.17
CA ARG A 138 7.55 -14.10 40.15
C ARG A 138 8.52 -15.28 40.35
N LYS A 139 7.97 -16.46 40.68
CA LYS A 139 8.74 -17.69 40.96
C LYS A 139 9.58 -18.17 39.77
N ASP A 140 9.20 -17.83 38.55
CA ASP A 140 9.90 -18.12 37.29
C ASP A 140 11.04 -17.11 36.99
N GLY A 141 11.36 -16.21 37.93
CA GLY A 141 12.37 -15.17 37.75
C GLY A 141 11.87 -13.91 37.03
N THR A 142 10.62 -13.90 36.56
CA THR A 142 10.00 -12.77 35.86
C THR A 142 9.87 -11.56 36.78
N ARG A 143 10.37 -10.39 36.33
CA ARG A 143 10.19 -9.11 37.03
C ARG A 143 9.01 -8.36 36.43
N THR A 144 8.07 -7.95 37.28
CA THR A 144 6.93 -7.10 36.92
C THR A 144 7.08 -5.76 37.62
N TYR A 145 6.74 -4.67 36.95
CA TYR A 145 6.81 -3.31 37.44
C TYR A 145 5.42 -2.71 37.43
N LYS A 146 4.92 -2.24 38.56
CA LYS A 146 3.60 -1.62 38.67
C LYS A 146 3.79 -0.16 39.03
N LEU A 147 3.24 0.75 38.23
CA LEU A 147 3.24 2.19 38.51
C LEU A 147 1.78 2.64 38.71
N SER A 148 1.42 2.98 39.94
CA SER A 148 0.10 3.57 40.21
C SER A 148 0.23 5.09 40.16
N VAL A 149 -0.72 5.75 39.50
CA VAL A 149 -0.79 7.22 39.39
C VAL A 149 -2.16 7.71 39.86
N ASP A 150 -2.22 8.88 40.50
CA ASP A 150 -3.49 9.58 40.71
C ASP A 150 -4.02 10.08 39.36
N ALA A 151 -5.33 10.02 39.19
CA ALA A 151 -5.95 10.39 37.92
C ALA A 151 -5.98 11.93 37.76
N PRO A 152 -5.82 12.48 36.55
CA PRO A 152 -6.08 13.89 36.25
C PRO A 152 -7.49 14.34 36.70
N GLU A 153 -7.71 15.64 36.92
CA GLU A 153 -9.03 16.20 37.27
C GLU A 153 -10.13 15.70 36.29
N GLY A 154 -11.22 15.16 36.83
CA GLY A 154 -12.34 14.59 36.06
C GLY A 154 -12.36 13.05 35.98
N LEU A 155 -11.34 12.36 36.49
CA LEU A 155 -11.22 10.89 36.44
C LEU A 155 -11.23 10.26 37.83
N LYS A 156 -11.94 9.13 38.03
CA LYS A 156 -12.06 8.49 39.36
C LYS A 156 -10.82 7.72 39.82
N THR A 157 -10.12 7.02 38.92
CA THR A 157 -8.86 6.28 39.20
C THR A 157 -8.10 6.01 37.89
N ALA A 158 -6.77 5.85 37.92
CA ALA A 158 -5.94 5.37 36.80
C ALA A 158 -4.84 4.43 37.34
N LYS A 159 -4.51 3.33 36.65
CA LYS A 159 -3.59 2.31 37.20
C LYS A 159 -2.78 1.61 36.11
N MET A 160 -1.48 1.89 36.03
CA MET A 160 -0.58 1.31 35.02
C MET A 160 0.21 0.10 35.56
N ILE A 161 0.23 -0.99 34.80
CA ILE A 161 0.96 -2.23 35.10
C ILE A 161 1.90 -2.50 33.93
N VAL A 162 3.17 -2.79 34.17
CA VAL A 162 4.14 -3.12 33.10
C VAL A 162 4.82 -4.44 33.40
N ASP A 163 4.75 -5.37 32.45
CA ASP A 163 5.39 -6.68 32.60
C ASP A 163 6.82 -6.72 32.00
N LYS A 164 7.45 -7.91 32.04
CA LYS A 164 8.84 -8.11 31.58
C LYS A 164 9.03 -7.95 30.07
N TYR A 165 7.96 -7.95 29.28
CA TYR A 165 7.99 -7.88 27.83
C TYR A 165 7.80 -6.45 27.32
N GLY A 166 7.57 -5.48 28.20
CA GLY A 166 7.26 -4.10 27.82
C GLY A 166 5.76 -3.86 27.63
N SER A 167 4.91 -4.86 27.85
CA SER A 167 3.46 -4.70 27.79
C SER A 167 3.00 -3.80 28.94
N VAL A 168 2.48 -2.62 28.58
CA VAL A 168 1.80 -1.67 29.45
C VAL A 168 0.33 -2.08 29.56
N VAL A 169 0.01 -2.84 30.59
CA VAL A 169 -1.34 -3.28 30.92
C VAL A 169 -2.03 -2.22 31.78
N ASP A 170 -3.16 -1.74 31.28
CA ASP A 170 -4.20 -0.96 31.95
C ASP A 170 -3.98 0.57 32.06
N PHE A 171 -4.74 1.33 31.29
CA PHE A 171 -5.38 2.56 31.77
C PHE A 171 -6.85 2.21 32.00
N VAL A 172 -7.35 2.47 33.20
CA VAL A 172 -8.77 2.30 33.52
C VAL A 172 -9.31 3.69 33.74
N GLU A 173 -10.17 4.18 32.86
CA GLU A 173 -10.82 5.49 32.98
C GLU A 173 -12.30 5.25 33.29
N GLN A 174 -12.74 5.65 34.48
CA GLN A 174 -14.15 5.53 34.86
C GLN A 174 -14.84 6.89 34.70
N ASN A 175 -15.77 6.97 33.76
CA ASN A 175 -16.54 8.15 33.44
C ASN A 175 -17.67 8.39 34.45
N GLU A 176 -18.22 9.60 34.47
CA GLU A 176 -19.33 10.00 35.36
C GLU A 176 -20.60 9.18 35.13
N ASP A 177 -20.81 8.71 33.89
CA ASP A 177 -21.95 7.90 33.46
C ASP A 177 -21.83 6.40 33.85
N GLY A 178 -20.77 6.04 34.58
CA GLY A 178 -20.51 4.68 35.05
C GLY A 178 -19.86 3.75 34.02
N THR A 179 -19.44 4.27 32.85
CA THR A 179 -18.61 3.51 31.90
C THR A 179 -17.15 3.48 32.34
N THR A 180 -16.46 2.41 31.97
CA THR A 180 -15.05 2.16 32.25
C THR A 180 -14.31 1.87 30.95
N LEU A 181 -13.31 2.67 30.60
CA LEU A 181 -12.43 2.44 29.47
C LEU A 181 -11.13 1.78 29.94
N TYR A 182 -10.94 0.52 29.56
CA TYR A 182 -9.70 -0.24 29.72
C TYR A 182 -8.82 0.01 28.51
N ARG A 183 -7.52 0.29 28.69
CA ARG A 183 -6.54 0.37 27.61
C ARG A 183 -5.30 -0.45 27.94
N SER A 184 -4.88 -1.33 27.06
CA SER A 184 -3.62 -2.07 27.14
C SER A 184 -2.74 -1.67 25.96
N ARG A 185 -1.45 -1.48 26.17
CA ARG A 185 -0.49 -1.19 25.08
C ARG A 185 0.67 -2.16 25.16
N SER A 186 1.09 -2.68 24.01
CA SER A 186 2.31 -3.47 23.90
C SER A 186 3.21 -2.90 22.81
N ALA A 187 4.51 -3.04 22.96
CA ALA A 187 5.50 -2.66 21.96
C ALA A 187 6.38 -3.87 21.64
N GLY A 188 6.64 -4.10 20.35
CA GLY A 188 7.44 -5.21 19.85
C GLY A 188 8.50 -4.75 18.86
N ASP A 189 9.38 -5.65 18.44
CA ASP A 189 10.33 -5.38 17.37
C ASP A 189 9.52 -5.22 16.06
N GLY A 190 9.39 -3.97 15.58
CA GLY A 190 8.67 -3.64 14.34
C GLY A 190 7.33 -2.91 14.52
N GLY A 191 6.90 -2.54 15.74
CA GLY A 191 5.61 -1.87 15.90
C GLY A 191 5.12 -1.64 17.34
N TRP A 192 3.88 -1.16 17.47
CA TRP A 192 3.16 -1.09 18.75
C TRP A 192 1.70 -1.50 18.57
N ALA A 193 1.07 -2.06 19.59
CA ALA A 193 -0.35 -2.38 19.62
C ALA A 193 -1.03 -1.73 20.85
N GLU A 194 -2.29 -1.33 20.73
CA GLU A 194 -3.13 -0.78 21.79
C GLU A 194 -4.53 -1.42 21.74
N ASP A 195 -4.91 -2.17 22.76
CA ASP A 195 -6.26 -2.67 22.96
C ASP A 195 -7.06 -1.68 23.80
N ARG A 196 -8.32 -1.41 23.45
CA ARG A 196 -9.25 -0.55 24.17
C ARG A 196 -10.61 -1.21 24.33
N THR A 197 -11.03 -1.41 25.58
CA THR A 197 -12.35 -1.96 25.89
C THR A 197 -13.15 -0.92 26.68
N LEU A 198 -14.27 -0.46 26.14
CA LEU A 198 -15.24 0.34 26.88
C LEU A 198 -16.31 -0.58 27.46
N ALA A 199 -16.50 -0.58 28.76
CA ALA A 199 -17.48 -1.43 29.45
C ALA A 199 -18.39 -0.61 30.38
N ARG A 200 -19.55 -1.15 30.73
CA ARG A 200 -20.40 -0.65 31.82
C ARG A 200 -20.79 -1.82 32.71
N GLY A 201 -20.17 -1.91 33.89
CA GLY A 201 -20.25 -3.12 34.72
C GLY A 201 -19.54 -4.29 34.04
N GLU A 202 -20.21 -5.45 33.95
CA GLU A 202 -19.70 -6.65 33.25
C GLU A 202 -19.98 -6.64 31.74
N LYS A 203 -20.73 -5.66 31.23
CA LYS A 203 -21.10 -5.58 29.81
C LYS A 203 -20.09 -4.77 29.01
N THR A 204 -19.46 -5.40 28.02
CA THR A 204 -18.65 -4.74 26.99
C THR A 204 -19.56 -3.92 26.05
N LEU A 205 -19.23 -2.65 25.87
CA LEU A 205 -19.94 -1.72 24.99
C LEU A 205 -19.20 -1.49 23.67
N HIS A 206 -17.88 -1.58 23.69
CA HIS A 206 -16.98 -1.40 22.55
C HIS A 206 -15.66 -2.10 22.86
N ASP A 207 -15.09 -2.79 21.89
CA ASP A 207 -13.76 -3.40 22.02
C ASP A 207 -12.98 -3.21 20.74
N GLU A 208 -11.75 -2.73 20.87
CA GLU A 208 -10.95 -2.21 19.76
C GLU A 208 -9.48 -2.58 19.96
N SER A 209 -8.77 -2.95 18.90
CA SER A 209 -7.31 -3.08 18.90
C SER A 209 -6.72 -2.19 17.82
N ILE A 210 -5.65 -1.47 18.13
CA ILE A 210 -4.94 -0.58 17.22
C ILE A 210 -3.50 -1.07 17.11
N GLU A 211 -3.06 -1.47 15.94
CA GLU A 211 -1.70 -1.91 15.68
C GLU A 211 -0.99 -0.97 14.70
N TYR A 212 0.23 -0.56 15.00
CA TYR A 212 1.15 0.07 14.07
C TYR A 212 2.21 -0.93 13.63
N ARG A 213 2.29 -1.18 12.33
CA ARG A 213 3.30 -2.04 11.68
C ARG A 213 4.32 -1.18 10.96
N ALA A 214 5.55 -1.11 11.47
CA ALA A 214 6.60 -0.23 10.97
C ALA A 214 7.18 -0.69 9.61
N GLU A 215 7.15 -1.99 9.31
CA GLU A 215 7.63 -2.52 8.02
C GLU A 215 6.72 -2.07 6.87
N GLU A 216 5.42 -2.02 7.13
CA GLU A 216 4.40 -1.62 6.16
C GLU A 216 4.05 -0.12 6.24
N ASN A 217 4.49 0.56 7.31
CA ASN A 217 4.04 1.90 7.71
C ASN A 217 2.50 2.00 7.76
N ILE A 218 1.83 1.02 8.37
CA ILE A 218 0.35 0.98 8.44
C ILE A 218 -0.10 1.03 9.90
N ILE A 219 -1.17 1.78 10.17
CA ILE A 219 -2.02 1.63 11.36
C ILE A 219 -3.23 0.79 10.97
N GLU A 220 -3.41 -0.33 11.65
CA GLU A 220 -4.58 -1.20 11.58
C GLU A 220 -5.42 -1.00 12.85
N ARG A 221 -6.74 -0.88 12.71
CA ARG A 221 -7.70 -0.73 13.80
C ARG A 221 -8.77 -1.80 13.67
N ASN A 222 -8.77 -2.78 14.56
CA ASN A 222 -9.75 -3.86 14.60
C ASN A 222 -10.82 -3.53 15.62
N GLU A 223 -12.09 -3.68 15.25
CA GLU A 223 -13.25 -3.61 16.13
C GLU A 223 -13.80 -5.01 16.32
N TYR A 224 -14.09 -5.38 17.56
CA TYR A 224 -14.54 -6.73 17.91
C TYR A 224 -16.04 -6.77 18.23
N ASP A 225 -16.64 -7.93 18.01
CA ASP A 225 -18.00 -8.22 18.40
C ASP A 225 -18.12 -8.11 19.94
N LYS A 226 -19.21 -7.49 20.39
CA LYS A 226 -19.48 -7.30 21.83
C LYS A 226 -19.87 -8.62 22.50
N GLU A 227 -20.35 -9.59 21.73
CA GLU A 227 -20.79 -10.90 22.21
C GLU A 227 -19.71 -11.99 22.03
N ASP A 228 -18.79 -11.80 21.07
CA ASP A 228 -17.63 -12.68 20.87
C ASP A 228 -16.33 -11.85 20.71
N PRO A 229 -15.52 -11.71 21.78
CA PRO A 229 -14.31 -10.89 21.76
C PRO A 229 -13.20 -11.44 20.85
N ASN A 230 -13.35 -12.65 20.29
CA ASN A 230 -12.41 -13.18 19.29
C ASN A 230 -12.86 -12.89 17.86
N ARG A 231 -14.06 -12.37 17.66
CA ARG A 231 -14.63 -12.08 16.35
C ARG A 231 -14.41 -10.61 16.00
N ILE A 232 -13.65 -10.36 14.94
CA ILE A 232 -13.50 -9.01 14.35
C ILE A 232 -14.74 -8.71 13.51
N ILE A 233 -15.38 -7.56 13.74
CA ILE A 233 -16.53 -7.07 12.98
C ILE A 233 -16.14 -5.97 11.98
N SER A 234 -15.07 -5.23 12.25
CA SER A 234 -14.49 -4.27 11.31
C SER A 234 -12.98 -4.14 11.46
N THR A 235 -12.28 -3.83 10.37
CA THR A 235 -10.86 -3.48 10.38
C THR A 235 -10.68 -2.19 9.59
N ARG A 236 -9.94 -1.21 10.11
CA ARG A 236 -9.56 0.00 9.37
C ARG A 236 -8.05 0.06 9.23
N LYS A 237 -7.54 0.10 8.00
CA LYS A 237 -6.11 0.24 7.70
C LYS A 237 -5.82 1.61 7.12
N THR A 238 -4.75 2.24 7.56
CA THR A 238 -4.33 3.57 7.07
C THR A 238 -2.81 3.64 7.08
N LYS A 239 -2.18 4.08 5.99
CA LYS A 239 -0.74 4.30 5.93
C LYS A 239 -0.33 5.50 6.77
N ILE A 240 0.93 5.49 7.22
CA ILE A 240 1.62 6.62 7.80
C ILE A 240 2.58 7.17 6.75
N THR A 241 2.56 8.48 6.56
CA THR A 241 3.53 9.20 5.74
C THR A 241 4.96 9.02 6.26
N PRO A 242 6.01 9.19 5.44
CA PRO A 242 7.40 9.18 5.90
C PRO A 242 7.69 10.17 7.05
N GLU A 243 6.88 11.23 7.16
CA GLU A 243 6.94 12.24 8.21
C GLU A 243 6.25 11.82 9.52
N GLY A 244 5.66 10.62 9.59
CA GLY A 244 5.02 10.09 10.79
C GLY A 244 3.57 10.54 11.01
N VAL A 245 2.90 11.07 9.96
CA VAL A 245 1.51 11.53 10.01
C VAL A 245 0.58 10.49 9.38
N ILE A 246 -0.56 10.21 10.01
CA ILE A 246 -1.62 9.36 9.45
C ILE A 246 -2.09 9.95 8.12
N ASP A 247 -2.03 9.15 7.05
CA ASP A 247 -2.53 9.52 5.74
C ASP A 247 -3.96 9.00 5.55
N ASP A 248 -4.94 9.74 6.04
CA ASP A 248 -6.38 9.39 5.95
C ASP A 248 -6.85 9.12 4.51
N ASN A 249 -6.07 9.47 3.48
CA ASN A 249 -6.36 9.21 2.07
C ASN A 249 -6.07 7.77 1.63
N THR A 250 -5.49 6.98 2.52
CA THR A 250 -5.14 5.57 2.28
C THR A 250 -6.04 4.64 3.07
N MET A 251 -7.13 5.18 3.62
CA MET A 251 -8.04 4.44 4.48
C MET A 251 -8.75 3.33 3.71
N LYS A 252 -8.57 2.10 4.19
CA LYS A 252 -9.38 0.93 3.81
C LYS A 252 -10.16 0.47 5.04
N GLU A 253 -11.47 0.39 4.93
CA GLU A 253 -12.36 -0.11 5.98
C GLU A 253 -12.98 -1.43 5.55
N TYR A 254 -12.66 -2.49 6.26
CA TYR A 254 -13.16 -3.85 6.08
C TYR A 254 -14.29 -4.06 7.09
N SER A 255 -15.41 -4.63 6.66
CA SER A 255 -16.50 -5.09 7.52
C SER A 255 -16.74 -6.57 7.28
N TYR A 256 -16.91 -7.33 8.37
CA TYR A 256 -16.98 -8.79 8.36
C TYR A 256 -18.38 -9.28 8.74
N ASP A 257 -18.98 -10.15 7.93
CA ASP A 257 -20.26 -10.79 8.26
C ASP A 257 -20.09 -12.07 9.11
N ASP A 258 -21.21 -12.73 9.45
CA ASP A 258 -21.22 -13.98 10.25
C ASP A 258 -20.49 -15.16 9.58
N LYS A 259 -20.17 -15.04 8.29
CA LYS A 259 -19.49 -16.07 7.48
C LYS A 259 -18.04 -15.70 7.16
N GLY A 260 -17.55 -14.56 7.66
CA GLY A 260 -16.22 -14.03 7.38
C GLY A 260 -16.11 -13.32 6.02
N TYR A 261 -17.22 -13.04 5.34
CA TYR A 261 -17.21 -12.31 4.07
C TYR A 261 -16.87 -10.85 4.32
N VAL A 262 -15.97 -10.33 3.48
CA VAL A 262 -15.40 -9.00 3.61
C VAL A 262 -16.12 -8.04 2.66
N SER A 263 -16.71 -6.98 3.19
CA SER A 263 -17.04 -5.78 2.42
C SER A 263 -16.02 -4.69 2.74
N VAL A 264 -15.40 -4.11 1.71
CA VAL A 264 -14.34 -3.12 1.86
C VAL A 264 -14.81 -1.78 1.33
N LYS A 265 -14.83 -0.76 2.17
CA LYS A 265 -14.96 0.62 1.74
C LYS A 265 -13.58 1.25 1.66
N GLN A 266 -13.19 1.71 0.47
CA GLN A 266 -11.92 2.39 0.24
C GLN A 266 -12.21 3.84 -0.11
N GLU A 267 -11.66 4.78 0.66
CA GLU A 267 -11.74 6.20 0.35
C GLU A 267 -10.34 6.73 0.05
N SER A 268 -10.18 7.48 -1.05
CA SER A 268 -8.95 8.20 -1.35
C SER A 268 -9.23 9.62 -1.80
N VAL A 269 -8.37 10.56 -1.38
CA VAL A 269 -8.39 11.94 -1.85
C VAL A 269 -7.06 12.26 -2.51
N ASP A 270 -7.12 12.62 -3.79
CA ASP A 270 -5.96 13.00 -4.57
C ASP A 270 -5.67 14.49 -4.41
N TYR A 271 -4.77 14.84 -3.50
CA TYR A 271 -4.28 16.21 -3.35
C TYR A 271 -3.28 16.63 -4.43
N ARG A 272 -2.64 15.68 -5.13
CA ARG A 272 -1.65 15.97 -6.18
C ARG A 272 -2.33 16.46 -7.46
N ASN A 273 -3.48 15.89 -7.82
CA ASN A 273 -4.18 16.15 -9.08
C ASN A 273 -5.55 16.82 -8.91
N ASN A 274 -5.65 17.89 -8.09
CA ASN A 274 -6.83 18.75 -7.91
C ASN A 274 -7.94 18.29 -6.92
N LYS A 275 -7.60 17.73 -5.75
CA LYS A 275 -8.58 17.37 -4.69
C LYS A 275 -9.73 16.48 -5.18
N THR A 276 -9.40 15.48 -6.00
CA THR A 276 -10.36 14.47 -6.49
C THR A 276 -10.65 13.49 -5.34
N LYS A 277 -11.91 13.33 -4.94
CA LYS A 277 -12.32 12.29 -3.97
C LYS A 277 -12.82 11.06 -4.72
N THR A 278 -12.29 9.88 -4.36
CA THR A 278 -12.79 8.57 -4.80
C THR A 278 -13.32 7.82 -3.59
N VAL A 279 -14.49 7.22 -3.75
CA VAL A 279 -15.08 6.27 -2.81
C VAL A 279 -15.38 5.00 -3.60
N ALA A 280 -14.76 3.89 -3.21
CA ALA A 280 -15.00 2.58 -3.79
C ALA A 280 -15.58 1.64 -2.73
N GLN A 281 -16.55 0.83 -3.13
CA GLN A 281 -17.06 -0.29 -2.36
C GLN A 281 -16.66 -1.58 -3.06
N CYS A 282 -15.84 -2.37 -2.38
CA CYS A 282 -15.33 -3.64 -2.85
C CYS A 282 -15.87 -4.79 -2.00
N SER A 283 -15.77 -6.01 -2.50
CA SER A 283 -16.15 -7.22 -1.77
C SER A 283 -15.25 -8.41 -2.10
N GLY A 284 -15.14 -9.36 -1.18
CA GLY A 284 -14.41 -10.62 -1.37
C GLY A 284 -12.90 -10.52 -1.21
N ASP A 285 -12.21 -11.64 -1.45
CA ASP A 285 -10.76 -11.79 -1.20
C ASP A 285 -9.88 -11.08 -2.25
N TYR A 286 -10.44 -10.69 -3.40
CA TYR A 286 -9.74 -10.05 -4.52
C TYR A 286 -10.09 -8.57 -4.72
N ASP A 287 -10.64 -7.88 -3.71
CA ASP A 287 -11.04 -6.46 -3.78
C ASP A 287 -11.97 -6.17 -5.01
N GLU A 288 -12.89 -7.07 -5.36
CA GLU A 288 -13.85 -6.90 -6.48
C GLU A 288 -14.67 -5.62 -6.24
N VAL A 289 -14.48 -4.59 -7.07
CA VAL A 289 -15.10 -3.27 -6.89
C VAL A 289 -16.57 -3.28 -7.32
N LYS A 290 -17.52 -3.64 -6.45
CA LYS A 290 -18.95 -3.66 -6.79
C LYS A 290 -19.47 -2.30 -7.28
N GLU A 291 -19.07 -1.23 -6.61
CA GLU A 291 -19.49 0.14 -6.88
C GLU A 291 -18.33 1.13 -6.68
N LEU A 292 -18.27 2.16 -7.51
CA LEU A 292 -17.28 3.24 -7.41
C LEU A 292 -17.93 4.58 -7.73
N GLU A 293 -17.69 5.57 -6.87
CA GLU A 293 -18.02 6.97 -7.11
C GLU A 293 -16.74 7.80 -7.04
N ARG A 294 -16.51 8.64 -8.06
CA ARG A 294 -15.33 9.48 -8.14
C ARG A 294 -15.67 10.87 -8.64
N SER A 295 -15.29 11.88 -7.89
CA SER A 295 -15.35 13.28 -8.33
C SER A 295 -14.02 13.67 -8.98
N VAL A 296 -14.01 13.93 -10.28
CA VAL A 296 -12.81 14.22 -11.08
C VAL A 296 -12.92 15.56 -11.78
N LYS A 297 -11.79 16.25 -11.95
CA LYS A 297 -11.67 17.34 -12.92
C LYS A 297 -11.29 16.77 -14.28
N ASN A 298 -12.18 16.83 -15.25
CA ASN A 298 -11.93 16.34 -16.61
C ASN A 298 -10.71 17.06 -17.20
N PRO A 299 -9.66 16.33 -17.62
CA PRO A 299 -8.42 16.94 -18.09
C PRO A 299 -8.57 17.64 -19.45
N LEU A 300 -9.57 17.25 -20.26
CA LEU A 300 -9.84 17.83 -21.57
C LEU A 300 -10.62 19.15 -21.44
N THR A 301 -11.63 19.19 -20.57
CA THR A 301 -12.54 20.33 -20.43
C THR A 301 -12.20 21.25 -19.25
N GLY A 302 -11.43 20.75 -18.29
CA GLY A 302 -11.15 21.43 -17.02
C GLY A 302 -12.35 21.52 -16.07
N LYS A 303 -13.47 20.87 -16.38
CA LYS A 303 -14.71 20.91 -15.58
C LYS A 303 -14.76 19.80 -14.55
N SER A 304 -15.49 20.00 -13.47
CA SER A 304 -15.74 18.96 -12.47
C SER A 304 -16.84 18.01 -12.96
N GLU A 305 -16.61 16.73 -12.80
CA GLU A 305 -17.50 15.64 -13.18
C GLU A 305 -17.53 14.57 -12.08
N VAL A 306 -18.65 13.87 -11.92
CA VAL A 306 -18.77 12.72 -11.04
C VAL A 306 -18.94 11.46 -11.90
N GLN A 307 -18.00 10.53 -11.78
CA GLN A 307 -18.10 9.20 -12.36
C GLN A 307 -18.73 8.25 -11.36
N LYS A 308 -19.78 7.54 -11.77
CA LYS A 308 -20.39 6.44 -11.04
C LYS A 308 -20.24 5.16 -11.83
N MET A 309 -19.70 4.12 -11.21
CA MET A 309 -19.56 2.78 -11.78
C MET A 309 -20.21 1.75 -10.88
N LYS A 310 -20.88 0.77 -11.48
CA LYS A 310 -21.49 -0.36 -10.78
C LYS A 310 -21.47 -1.60 -11.67
N LEU A 311 -21.17 -2.77 -11.12
CA LEU A 311 -21.26 -4.01 -11.88
C LEU A 311 -22.68 -4.22 -12.43
N SER A 312 -22.76 -4.57 -13.70
CA SER A 312 -24.01 -4.81 -14.41
C SER A 312 -24.51 -6.24 -14.24
N ASP A 313 -25.71 -6.52 -14.73
CA ASP A 313 -26.25 -7.89 -14.80
C ASP A 313 -25.49 -8.80 -15.78
N VAL A 314 -24.66 -8.21 -16.65
CA VAL A 314 -23.75 -8.95 -17.53
C VAL A 314 -22.42 -9.13 -16.78
N PRO A 315 -21.99 -10.39 -16.50
CA PRO A 315 -20.72 -10.66 -15.84
C PRO A 315 -19.53 -9.99 -16.53
N GLY A 316 -18.59 -9.46 -15.75
CA GLY A 316 -17.40 -8.79 -16.30
C GLY A 316 -17.62 -7.37 -16.85
N VAL A 317 -18.81 -6.78 -16.69
CA VAL A 317 -19.15 -5.47 -17.28
C VAL A 317 -19.62 -4.49 -16.22
N TYR A 318 -19.02 -3.30 -16.20
CA TYR A 318 -19.50 -2.15 -15.43
C TYR A 318 -20.50 -1.31 -16.22
N ASN A 319 -21.60 -0.93 -15.57
CA ASN A 319 -22.36 0.25 -15.93
C ASN A 319 -21.57 1.48 -15.44
N SER A 320 -21.30 2.45 -16.32
CA SER A 320 -20.56 3.67 -16.01
C SER A 320 -21.30 4.89 -16.54
N VAL A 321 -21.48 5.89 -15.67
CA VAL A 321 -22.12 7.17 -15.99
C VAL A 321 -21.22 8.30 -15.50
N ILE A 322 -21.04 9.31 -16.35
CA ILE A 322 -20.41 10.59 -16.01
C ILE A 322 -21.50 11.63 -15.83
N ILE A 323 -21.50 12.31 -14.71
CA ILE A 323 -22.43 13.40 -14.37
C ILE A 323 -21.64 14.71 -14.41
N ASP A 324 -22.04 15.63 -15.30
CA ASP A 324 -21.38 16.93 -15.41
C ASP A 324 -21.78 17.90 -14.27
N GLU A 325 -21.15 19.08 -14.23
CA GLU A 325 -21.43 20.13 -13.25
C GLU A 325 -22.89 20.64 -13.25
N ASN A 326 -23.64 20.41 -14.33
CA ASN A 326 -25.05 20.80 -14.47
C ASN A 326 -26.00 19.63 -14.14
N GLY A 327 -25.48 18.46 -13.79
CA GLY A 327 -26.27 17.25 -13.53
C GLY A 327 -26.66 16.48 -14.78
N ASN A 328 -26.11 16.79 -15.96
CA ASN A 328 -26.37 16.00 -17.16
C ASN A 328 -25.58 14.69 -17.11
N GLU A 329 -26.26 13.60 -17.45
CA GLU A 329 -25.67 12.26 -17.46
C GLU A 329 -25.20 11.86 -18.86
N LYS A 330 -23.95 11.40 -18.97
CA LYS A 330 -23.38 10.73 -20.13
C LYS A 330 -23.11 9.27 -19.77
N VAL A 331 -23.84 8.34 -20.38
CA VAL A 331 -23.61 6.91 -20.23
C VAL A 331 -22.37 6.51 -21.04
N GLU A 332 -21.33 6.05 -20.35
CA GLU A 332 -20.08 5.59 -20.99
C GLU A 332 -20.04 4.09 -21.18
N SER A 333 -20.73 3.33 -20.35
CA SER A 333 -20.77 1.87 -20.43
C SER A 333 -22.10 1.36 -19.89
N LEU A 334 -22.70 0.41 -20.61
CA LEU A 334 -23.96 -0.23 -20.25
C LEU A 334 -23.85 -1.73 -20.56
N GLY A 335 -24.15 -2.56 -19.57
CA GLY A 335 -24.41 -3.99 -19.72
C GLY A 335 -25.81 -4.32 -19.24
N ARG A 336 -26.56 -5.11 -20.02
CA ARG A 336 -27.90 -5.58 -19.63
C ARG A 336 -28.19 -6.99 -20.11
N VAL A 337 -28.99 -7.71 -19.31
CA VAL A 337 -29.64 -8.96 -19.71
C VAL A 337 -31.09 -8.63 -20.07
N ASN A 338 -31.49 -8.92 -21.31
CA ASN A 338 -32.85 -8.72 -21.79
C ASN A 338 -33.79 -9.81 -21.22
N PRO A 339 -35.13 -9.60 -21.27
CA PRO A 339 -36.09 -10.58 -20.74
C PRO A 339 -36.01 -11.98 -21.37
N ASP A 340 -35.54 -12.10 -22.61
CA ASP A 340 -35.32 -13.38 -23.30
C ASP A 340 -34.00 -14.07 -22.90
N GLY A 341 -33.22 -13.44 -22.02
CA GLY A 341 -31.90 -13.88 -21.57
C GLY A 341 -30.76 -13.50 -22.50
N SER A 342 -31.01 -12.84 -23.64
CA SER A 342 -29.95 -12.28 -24.48
C SER A 342 -29.23 -11.15 -23.75
N THR A 343 -27.95 -10.94 -24.04
CA THR A 343 -27.13 -9.90 -23.42
C THR A 343 -26.76 -8.83 -24.43
N HIS A 344 -26.69 -7.59 -23.94
CA HIS A 344 -26.24 -6.45 -24.71
C HIS A 344 -25.25 -5.64 -23.89
N VAL A 345 -24.13 -5.28 -24.52
CA VAL A 345 -23.10 -4.41 -23.93
C VAL A 345 -22.80 -3.30 -24.92
N GLU A 346 -22.77 -2.06 -24.44
CA GLU A 346 -22.34 -0.90 -25.22
C GLU A 346 -21.38 -0.06 -24.39
N LYS A 347 -20.26 0.34 -24.98
CA LYS A 347 -19.26 1.22 -24.37
C LYS A 347 -18.91 2.34 -25.33
N ASN A 348 -18.95 3.57 -24.83
CA ASN A 348 -18.60 4.81 -25.50
C ASN A 348 -17.60 5.56 -24.63
N LEU A 349 -16.34 5.13 -24.68
CA LEU A 349 -15.27 5.56 -23.78
C LEU A 349 -14.40 6.63 -24.44
N GLU A 350 -13.83 7.51 -23.62
CA GLU A 350 -12.93 8.58 -24.05
C GLU A 350 -11.70 8.61 -23.13
N SER A 351 -10.51 8.60 -23.75
CA SER A 351 -9.21 8.63 -23.07
C SER A 351 -8.84 10.05 -22.61
N LEU A 352 -7.69 10.15 -21.93
CA LEU A 352 -7.14 11.43 -21.45
C LEU A 352 -6.73 12.39 -22.59
N ASP A 353 -6.45 11.88 -23.79
CA ASP A 353 -6.05 12.65 -24.97
C ASP A 353 -7.17 12.78 -26.03
N GLY A 354 -8.39 12.33 -25.72
CA GLY A 354 -9.57 12.44 -26.58
C GLY A 354 -9.73 11.33 -27.61
N VAL A 355 -8.93 10.26 -27.54
CA VAL A 355 -9.16 9.03 -28.32
C VAL A 355 -10.43 8.36 -27.82
N LYS A 356 -11.25 7.88 -28.75
CA LYS A 356 -12.57 7.32 -28.45
C LYS A 356 -12.62 5.84 -28.79
N THR A 357 -13.18 5.07 -27.87
CA THR A 357 -13.47 3.64 -28.04
C THR A 357 -14.98 3.45 -28.09
N HIS A 358 -15.47 2.90 -29.20
CA HIS A 358 -16.84 2.42 -29.32
C HIS A 358 -16.84 0.89 -29.35
N TYR A 359 -17.54 0.26 -28.42
CA TYR A 359 -17.68 -1.19 -28.36
C TYR A 359 -19.15 -1.57 -28.23
N VAL A 360 -19.60 -2.51 -29.05
CA VAL A 360 -20.93 -3.09 -28.97
C VAL A 360 -20.81 -4.60 -28.96
N ARG A 361 -21.58 -5.25 -28.10
CA ARG A 361 -21.82 -6.68 -28.14
C ARG A 361 -23.30 -6.98 -28.07
N GLU A 362 -23.70 -7.96 -28.88
CA GLU A 362 -24.96 -8.66 -28.72
C GLU A 362 -24.71 -10.16 -28.65
N ALA A 363 -25.31 -10.85 -27.68
CA ALA A 363 -25.27 -12.31 -27.63
C ALA A 363 -26.62 -12.91 -27.24
N SER A 364 -26.96 -14.04 -27.86
CA SER A 364 -28.11 -14.84 -27.43
C SER A 364 -27.87 -15.44 -26.03
N LYS A 365 -28.96 -15.88 -25.37
CA LYS A 365 -28.90 -16.46 -24.02
C LYS A 365 -27.87 -17.57 -23.81
N ASN A 366 -27.67 -18.40 -24.83
CA ASN A 366 -26.72 -19.52 -24.80
C ASN A 366 -25.40 -19.20 -25.50
N GLU A 367 -25.21 -17.94 -25.92
CA GLU A 367 -24.06 -17.47 -26.69
C GLU A 367 -23.84 -18.21 -28.02
N ASP A 368 -24.87 -18.88 -28.53
CA ASP A 368 -24.86 -19.52 -29.85
C ASP A 368 -24.78 -18.51 -31.00
N ASN A 369 -25.19 -17.26 -30.77
CA ASN A 369 -25.02 -16.16 -31.71
C ASN A 369 -24.40 -14.99 -30.96
N ILE A 370 -23.19 -14.59 -31.36
CA ILE A 370 -22.46 -13.47 -30.78
C ILE A 370 -22.07 -12.53 -31.93
N LYS A 371 -22.29 -11.24 -31.73
CA LYS A 371 -21.74 -10.17 -32.57
C LYS A 371 -20.98 -9.21 -31.68
N THR A 372 -19.78 -8.84 -32.10
CA THR A 372 -19.00 -7.80 -31.45
C THR A 372 -18.52 -6.80 -32.48
N PHE A 373 -18.63 -5.52 -32.16
CA PHE A 373 -18.05 -4.43 -32.91
C PHE A 373 -17.17 -3.63 -31.98
N TYR A 374 -15.93 -3.39 -32.35
CA TYR A 374 -14.98 -2.60 -31.58
C TYR A 374 -14.32 -1.62 -32.53
N GLN A 375 -14.39 -0.33 -32.25
CA GLN A 375 -13.73 0.70 -33.05
C GLN A 375 -13.01 1.69 -32.15
N ILE A 376 -11.81 2.08 -32.58
CA ILE A 376 -11.04 3.15 -31.94
C ILE A 376 -10.83 4.25 -32.98
N THR A 377 -11.13 5.47 -32.58
CA THR A 377 -10.91 6.68 -33.38
C THR A 377 -10.05 7.66 -32.59
N ASP A 378 -9.15 8.37 -33.26
CA ASP A 378 -8.47 9.49 -32.63
C ASP A 378 -9.44 10.66 -32.34
N LYS A 379 -8.91 11.70 -31.69
CA LYS A 379 -9.68 12.90 -31.32
C LYS A 379 -10.34 13.61 -32.51
N ASP A 380 -9.79 13.46 -33.71
CA ASP A 380 -10.25 14.10 -34.95
C ASP A 380 -11.23 13.18 -35.72
N GLY A 381 -11.49 11.98 -35.20
CA GLY A 381 -12.40 10.99 -35.78
C GLY A 381 -11.74 10.05 -36.79
N LYS A 382 -10.41 10.08 -36.96
CA LYS A 382 -9.71 9.12 -37.82
C LYS A 382 -9.73 7.74 -37.16
N VAL A 383 -10.20 6.73 -37.89
CA VAL A 383 -10.20 5.34 -37.43
C VAL A 383 -8.77 4.84 -37.26
N LEU A 384 -8.44 4.36 -36.06
CA LEU A 384 -7.16 3.72 -35.71
C LEU A 384 -7.24 2.20 -35.82
N THR A 385 -8.36 1.60 -35.39
CA THR A 385 -8.65 0.18 -35.58
C THR A 385 -10.16 -0.05 -35.64
N THR A 386 -10.57 -1.15 -36.26
CA THR A 386 -11.95 -1.64 -36.20
C THR A 386 -11.91 -3.17 -36.19
N VAL A 387 -12.67 -3.80 -35.31
CA VAL A 387 -12.78 -5.25 -35.19
C VAL A 387 -14.25 -5.59 -35.11
N ASP A 388 -14.79 -6.13 -36.19
CA ASP A 388 -16.14 -6.66 -36.29
C ASP A 388 -16.06 -8.19 -36.29
N ARG A 389 -16.65 -8.85 -35.30
CA ARG A 389 -16.69 -10.31 -35.22
C ARG A 389 -18.09 -10.83 -35.13
N THR A 390 -18.26 -12.01 -35.72
CA THR A 390 -19.47 -12.81 -35.55
C THR A 390 -19.07 -14.23 -35.19
N PHE A 391 -19.81 -14.84 -34.26
CA PHE A 391 -19.84 -16.27 -34.05
C PHE A 391 -21.28 -16.74 -34.10
N LYS A 392 -21.54 -17.84 -34.82
CA LYS A 392 -22.86 -18.41 -35.01
C LYS A 392 -22.80 -19.92 -35.00
N ARG A 393 -23.39 -20.56 -34.00
CA ARG A 393 -23.67 -21.99 -33.99
C ARG A 393 -24.84 -22.27 -34.94
N ILE A 394 -24.56 -23.07 -35.97
CA ILE A 394 -25.54 -23.49 -36.98
C ILE A 394 -26.23 -24.79 -36.54
N SER A 395 -25.46 -25.70 -35.93
CA SER A 395 -25.94 -26.94 -35.35
C SER A 395 -24.99 -27.39 -34.21
N PRO A 396 -25.29 -28.47 -33.47
CA PRO A 396 -24.36 -29.01 -32.48
C PRO A 396 -22.97 -29.39 -33.04
N THR A 397 -22.85 -29.57 -34.36
CA THR A 397 -21.60 -29.94 -35.03
C THR A 397 -21.10 -28.91 -36.03
N LYS A 398 -21.81 -27.82 -36.25
CA LYS A 398 -21.44 -26.80 -37.24
C LYS A 398 -21.54 -25.40 -36.66
N ALA A 399 -20.51 -24.59 -36.90
CA ALA A 399 -20.49 -23.18 -36.57
C ALA A 399 -19.89 -22.36 -37.71
N TYR A 400 -20.20 -21.07 -37.69
CA TYR A 400 -19.61 -20.06 -38.54
C TYR A 400 -18.99 -19.00 -37.64
N SER A 401 -17.86 -18.44 -38.06
CA SER A 401 -17.31 -17.25 -37.43
C SER A 401 -16.70 -16.33 -38.47
N SER A 402 -16.56 -15.05 -38.14
CA SER A 402 -15.88 -14.09 -38.98
C SER A 402 -15.16 -13.04 -38.16
N ILE A 403 -14.12 -12.45 -38.76
CA ILE A 403 -13.50 -11.21 -38.31
C ILE A 403 -13.35 -10.27 -39.51
N ASN A 404 -13.87 -9.05 -39.40
CA ASN A 404 -13.87 -8.02 -40.44
C ASN A 404 -14.30 -8.57 -41.82
N GLY A 405 -15.36 -9.38 -41.84
CA GLY A 405 -15.88 -10.02 -43.06
C GLY A 405 -15.11 -11.25 -43.55
N HIS A 406 -13.92 -11.54 -43.01
CA HIS A 406 -13.18 -12.76 -43.30
C HIS A 406 -13.79 -13.95 -42.55
N GLY A 407 -14.46 -14.84 -43.28
CA GLY A 407 -15.29 -15.91 -42.72
C GLY A 407 -14.60 -17.27 -42.61
N TYR A 408 -15.05 -18.05 -41.63
CA TYR A 408 -14.64 -19.42 -41.37
C TYR A 408 -15.86 -20.31 -41.13
N SER A 409 -15.88 -21.50 -41.74
CA SER A 409 -16.80 -22.57 -41.33
C SER A 409 -16.07 -23.56 -40.43
N ILE A 410 -16.73 -24.00 -39.37
CA ILE A 410 -16.20 -24.92 -38.37
C ILE A 410 -17.11 -26.14 -38.32
N GLU A 411 -16.55 -27.33 -38.48
CA GLU A 411 -17.27 -28.60 -38.37
C GLU A 411 -16.61 -29.50 -37.31
N LYS A 412 -17.39 -29.87 -36.30
CA LYS A 412 -17.02 -30.84 -35.28
C LYS A 412 -17.31 -32.24 -35.78
N GLN A 413 -16.26 -33.07 -35.80
CA GLN A 413 -16.32 -34.48 -36.11
C GLN A 413 -16.00 -35.30 -34.84
N GLU A 414 -16.24 -36.60 -34.87
CA GLU A 414 -16.03 -37.48 -33.70
C GLU A 414 -14.62 -37.36 -33.10
N LYS A 415 -13.60 -37.20 -33.95
CA LYS A 415 -12.17 -37.22 -33.56
C LYS A 415 -11.38 -36.00 -34.01
N ALA A 416 -12.05 -34.98 -34.54
CA ALA A 416 -11.40 -33.79 -35.09
C ALA A 416 -12.34 -32.58 -35.16
N TYR A 417 -11.74 -31.41 -35.32
CA TYR A 417 -12.40 -30.21 -35.80
C TYR A 417 -11.86 -29.87 -37.18
N VAL A 418 -12.74 -29.49 -38.09
CA VAL A 418 -12.39 -29.07 -39.44
C VAL A 418 -12.76 -27.61 -39.59
N VAL A 419 -11.76 -26.76 -39.84
CA VAL A 419 -11.97 -25.33 -40.07
C VAL A 419 -11.63 -25.02 -41.52
N THR A 420 -12.56 -24.43 -42.26
CA THR A 420 -12.33 -23.96 -43.62
C THR A 420 -12.34 -22.44 -43.62
N ASP A 421 -11.23 -21.86 -44.05
CA ASP A 421 -11.13 -20.44 -44.38
C ASP A 421 -11.91 -20.20 -45.68
N LEU A 422 -12.97 -19.40 -45.62
CA LEU A 422 -13.91 -19.26 -46.74
C LEU A 422 -13.38 -18.37 -47.85
N ALA A 423 -12.40 -17.50 -47.58
CA ALA A 423 -11.80 -16.66 -48.62
C ALA A 423 -10.80 -17.46 -49.46
N SER A 424 -9.93 -18.23 -48.80
CA SER A 424 -8.88 -19.04 -49.46
C SER A 424 -9.32 -20.45 -49.82
N GLN A 425 -10.47 -20.91 -49.29
CA GLN A 425 -10.95 -22.30 -49.37
C GLN A 425 -9.99 -23.32 -48.74
N LYS A 426 -8.99 -22.87 -47.98
CA LYS A 426 -8.04 -23.74 -47.30
C LYS A 426 -8.70 -24.39 -46.08
N THR A 427 -8.54 -25.70 -45.96
CA THR A 427 -9.12 -26.48 -44.88
C THR A 427 -8.04 -26.99 -43.92
N TYR A 428 -8.32 -26.88 -42.63
CA TYR A 428 -7.45 -27.27 -41.52
C TYR A 428 -8.13 -28.39 -40.73
N VAL A 429 -7.51 -29.58 -40.69
CA VAL A 429 -8.05 -30.74 -39.97
C VAL A 429 -7.28 -30.95 -38.65
N MET A 430 -7.93 -30.61 -37.56
CA MET A 430 -7.36 -30.57 -36.22
C MET A 430 -7.84 -31.79 -35.42
N LYS A 431 -7.05 -32.87 -35.42
CA LYS A 431 -7.38 -34.09 -34.64
C LYS A 431 -7.43 -33.76 -33.14
N ASN A 432 -8.30 -34.41 -32.38
CA ASN A 432 -8.44 -34.16 -30.92
C ASN A 432 -7.11 -34.29 -30.16
N LYS A 433 -6.20 -35.18 -30.57
CA LYS A 433 -4.85 -35.33 -29.96
C LYS A 433 -3.94 -34.11 -30.17
N ASN A 434 -4.26 -33.26 -31.13
CA ASN A 434 -3.56 -32.02 -31.45
C ASN A 434 -4.18 -30.82 -30.71
N LEU A 435 -5.44 -30.90 -30.28
CA LEU A 435 -6.14 -29.82 -29.58
C LEU A 435 -6.19 -30.01 -28.07
N PHE A 436 -6.24 -31.25 -27.59
CA PHE A 436 -6.33 -31.55 -26.15
C PHE A 436 -5.04 -32.20 -25.65
N LYS A 437 -4.51 -31.69 -24.54
CA LYS A 437 -3.27 -32.20 -23.94
C LYS A 437 -3.43 -33.62 -23.39
N ASN A 438 -4.53 -33.92 -22.72
CA ASN A 438 -4.79 -35.18 -22.03
C ASN A 438 -6.27 -35.60 -22.13
N ASN A 439 -6.61 -36.78 -21.61
CA ASN A 439 -7.98 -37.31 -21.64
C ASN A 439 -8.95 -36.51 -20.76
N GLU A 440 -8.48 -35.88 -19.68
CA GLU A 440 -9.32 -35.04 -18.83
C GLU A 440 -9.82 -33.82 -19.61
N SER A 441 -8.91 -33.14 -20.29
CA SER A 441 -9.23 -31.98 -21.12
C SER A 441 -10.22 -32.33 -22.24
N ARG A 442 -10.20 -33.57 -22.75
CA ARG A 442 -11.16 -34.04 -23.77
C ARG A 442 -12.59 -34.20 -23.24
N LYS A 443 -12.77 -34.31 -21.92
CA LYS A 443 -14.11 -34.29 -21.30
C LYS A 443 -14.71 -32.89 -21.27
N HIS A 444 -13.92 -31.88 -21.62
CA HIS A 444 -14.29 -30.47 -21.65
C HIS A 444 -14.21 -29.88 -23.08
N PRO A 445 -14.93 -30.44 -24.06
CA PRO A 445 -14.91 -29.92 -25.43
C PRO A 445 -15.59 -28.55 -25.58
N GLU A 446 -16.41 -28.13 -24.61
CA GLU A 446 -17.17 -26.88 -24.61
C GLU A 446 -16.30 -25.65 -24.89
N MET A 447 -15.06 -25.63 -24.38
CA MET A 447 -14.12 -24.56 -24.65
C MET A 447 -13.75 -24.49 -26.14
N ILE A 448 -13.41 -25.62 -26.75
CA ILE A 448 -13.12 -25.67 -28.19
C ILE A 448 -14.37 -25.37 -29.03
N ASP A 449 -15.56 -25.79 -28.56
CA ASP A 449 -16.84 -25.57 -29.23
C ASP A 449 -17.28 -24.10 -29.27
N GLN A 450 -16.68 -23.24 -28.46
CA GLN A 450 -16.94 -21.79 -28.39
C GLN A 450 -15.89 -20.95 -29.13
N MET A 451 -14.79 -21.55 -29.60
CA MET A 451 -13.73 -20.82 -30.30
C MET A 451 -14.14 -20.41 -31.71
N SER A 452 -13.69 -19.23 -32.12
CA SER A 452 -13.76 -18.80 -33.52
C SER A 452 -12.75 -19.55 -34.39
N GLY A 453 -12.99 -19.55 -35.70
CA GLY A 453 -12.17 -20.28 -36.66
C GLY A 453 -10.72 -19.79 -36.70
N ASP A 454 -10.49 -18.48 -36.55
CA ASP A 454 -9.14 -17.93 -36.47
C ASP A 454 -8.42 -18.31 -35.17
N MET A 455 -9.12 -18.38 -34.03
CA MET A 455 -8.53 -18.88 -32.78
C MET A 455 -8.09 -20.34 -32.91
N LEU A 456 -8.93 -21.20 -33.51
CA LEU A 456 -8.62 -22.61 -33.75
C LEU A 456 -7.42 -22.78 -34.69
N ILE A 457 -7.39 -22.01 -35.79
CA ILE A 457 -6.29 -22.04 -36.76
C ILE A 457 -4.98 -21.57 -36.11
N ASP A 458 -5.02 -20.52 -35.29
CA ASP A 458 -3.85 -20.01 -34.56
C ASP A 458 -3.28 -21.06 -33.59
N MET A 459 -4.13 -21.67 -32.74
CA MET A 459 -3.72 -22.77 -31.86
C MET A 459 -3.08 -23.91 -32.67
N PHE A 460 -3.71 -24.32 -33.77
CA PHE A 460 -3.24 -25.42 -34.60
C PHE A 460 -1.88 -25.12 -35.25
N ASN A 461 -1.71 -23.93 -35.83
CA ASN A 461 -0.47 -23.55 -36.50
C ASN A 461 0.70 -23.41 -35.52
N ARG A 462 0.43 -22.96 -34.28
CA ARG A 462 1.42 -22.81 -33.22
C ARG A 462 1.66 -24.11 -32.42
N GLY A 463 0.83 -25.14 -32.64
CA GLY A 463 0.94 -26.43 -31.96
C GLY A 463 0.45 -26.42 -30.51
N TYR A 464 -0.32 -25.40 -30.11
CA TYR A 464 -0.85 -25.27 -28.75
C TYR A 464 -2.00 -26.24 -28.49
N LYS A 465 -2.04 -26.73 -27.25
CA LYS A 465 -3.08 -27.65 -26.77
C LYS A 465 -3.78 -27.07 -25.56
N TYR A 466 -5.08 -27.28 -25.50
CA TYR A 466 -5.88 -27.01 -24.32
C TYR A 466 -5.63 -28.04 -23.22
N ARG A 467 -5.38 -27.56 -22.00
CA ARG A 467 -5.40 -28.33 -20.76
C ARG A 467 -6.46 -27.74 -19.84
N TYR A 468 -7.38 -28.57 -19.37
CA TYR A 468 -8.37 -28.15 -18.37
C TYR A 468 -7.74 -28.01 -16.99
N ASN A 469 -7.95 -26.85 -16.35
CA ASN A 469 -7.76 -26.60 -14.93
C ASN A 469 -9.13 -26.24 -14.32
N LYS A 470 -9.34 -26.55 -13.04
CA LYS A 470 -10.57 -26.21 -12.32
C LYS A 470 -10.59 -24.76 -11.79
N ASP A 471 -9.44 -24.11 -11.73
CA ASP A 471 -9.29 -22.78 -11.18
C ASP A 471 -8.88 -21.81 -12.29
N ALA A 472 -9.76 -20.87 -12.63
CA ALA A 472 -9.49 -19.85 -13.64
C ALA A 472 -8.33 -18.93 -13.24
N LEU A 473 -8.06 -18.72 -11.96
CA LEU A 473 -6.99 -17.82 -11.48
C LEU A 473 -5.60 -18.48 -11.50
N GLU A 474 -5.54 -19.82 -11.57
CA GLU A 474 -4.31 -20.58 -11.80
C GLU A 474 -4.08 -20.88 -13.29
N SER A 475 -4.71 -20.11 -14.17
CA SER A 475 -4.52 -20.22 -15.61
C SER A 475 -3.12 -19.77 -16.02
N TYR A 476 -2.55 -20.41 -17.04
CA TYR A 476 -1.28 -19.97 -17.62
C TYR A 476 -1.03 -20.56 -19.02
N THR A 477 -0.06 -19.95 -19.69
CA THR A 477 0.48 -20.39 -20.97
C THR A 477 1.89 -20.95 -20.81
N ASP A 478 2.09 -22.21 -21.21
CA ASP A 478 3.42 -22.82 -21.33
C ASP A 478 3.85 -22.83 -22.78
N ALA A 479 4.78 -21.95 -23.14
CA ALA A 479 5.30 -21.85 -24.50
C ALA A 479 6.27 -22.99 -24.87
N GLN A 480 6.96 -23.60 -23.90
CA GLN A 480 7.93 -24.68 -24.16
C GLN A 480 7.22 -26.02 -24.39
N GLY A 481 6.18 -26.27 -23.61
CA GLY A 481 5.26 -27.37 -23.81
C GLY A 481 3.93 -26.85 -24.35
N PRO A 482 3.85 -26.28 -25.57
CA PRO A 482 2.79 -25.38 -26.07
C PRO A 482 1.40 -25.77 -25.56
N ILE A 483 1.03 -25.26 -24.39
CA ILE A 483 -0.20 -25.54 -23.66
C ILE A 483 -0.81 -24.22 -23.23
N ILE A 484 -2.12 -24.13 -23.37
CA ILE A 484 -2.95 -23.14 -22.71
C ILE A 484 -3.75 -23.90 -21.66
N GLU A 485 -3.52 -23.59 -20.37
CA GLU A 485 -4.21 -24.19 -19.24
C GLU A 485 -5.20 -23.21 -18.64
N THR A 486 -6.49 -23.53 -18.69
CA THR A 486 -7.56 -22.68 -18.17
C THR A 486 -8.78 -23.48 -17.74
N GLU A 487 -9.69 -22.84 -17.00
CA GLU A 487 -11.04 -23.34 -16.71
C GLU A 487 -11.98 -23.25 -17.94
N LYS A 488 -13.29 -23.17 -17.71
CA LYS A 488 -14.32 -23.06 -18.74
C LYS A 488 -14.72 -21.60 -18.99
N ASP A 489 -13.73 -20.71 -18.95
CA ASP A 489 -13.92 -19.28 -19.18
C ASP A 489 -13.19 -18.85 -20.45
N MET A 490 -13.96 -18.41 -21.44
CA MET A 490 -13.42 -18.06 -22.76
C MET A 490 -12.56 -16.79 -22.71
N PHE A 491 -12.85 -15.84 -21.81
CA PHE A 491 -12.04 -14.64 -21.65
C PHE A 491 -10.67 -14.98 -21.08
N VAL A 492 -10.61 -15.81 -20.04
CA VAL A 492 -9.34 -16.28 -19.47
C VAL A 492 -8.58 -17.13 -20.51
N PHE A 493 -9.24 -18.03 -21.23
CA PHE A 493 -8.62 -18.77 -22.33
C PHE A 493 -8.04 -17.83 -23.40
N ALA A 494 -8.79 -16.82 -23.83
CA ALA A 494 -8.34 -15.89 -24.84
C ALA A 494 -7.21 -14.99 -24.30
N HIS A 495 -7.20 -14.67 -23.01
CA HIS A 495 -6.09 -13.97 -22.36
C HIS A 495 -4.81 -14.80 -22.48
N GLU A 496 -4.86 -16.07 -22.06
CA GLU A 496 -3.72 -17.00 -22.19
C GLU A 496 -3.28 -17.21 -23.65
N GLN A 497 -4.23 -17.36 -24.57
CA GLN A 497 -3.91 -17.41 -25.98
C GLN A 497 -3.18 -16.13 -26.45
N GLY A 498 -3.50 -14.98 -25.86
CA GLY A 498 -2.78 -13.73 -26.12
C GLY A 498 -1.30 -13.81 -25.78
N HIS A 499 -0.91 -14.41 -24.65
CA HIS A 499 0.52 -14.68 -24.35
C HIS A 499 1.15 -15.63 -25.37
N SER A 500 0.42 -16.67 -25.79
CA SER A 500 0.89 -17.60 -26.83
C SER A 500 1.11 -16.92 -28.18
N LYS A 501 0.39 -15.82 -28.44
CA LYS A 501 0.52 -14.99 -29.65
C LYS A 501 1.62 -13.96 -29.55
N ASP A 502 1.80 -13.37 -28.38
CA ASP A 502 2.89 -12.45 -28.07
C ASP A 502 4.24 -13.14 -28.26
N ILE A 503 4.40 -14.36 -27.74
CA ILE A 503 5.68 -15.08 -27.82
C ILE A 503 5.71 -15.99 -29.06
N TYR A 504 6.53 -15.66 -30.06
CA TYR A 504 6.88 -16.62 -31.12
C TYR A 504 8.18 -17.37 -30.76
N ILE A 505 8.08 -18.69 -30.57
CA ILE A 505 9.24 -19.58 -30.46
C ILE A 505 9.46 -20.23 -31.83
N ASP A 506 10.61 -20.00 -32.46
CA ASP A 506 10.98 -20.73 -33.68
C ASP A 506 11.12 -22.23 -33.33
N PRO A 507 10.34 -23.13 -33.95
CA PRO A 507 10.44 -24.56 -33.73
C PRO A 507 11.84 -25.14 -34.00
N LYS A 508 12.68 -24.44 -34.76
CA LYS A 508 14.06 -24.83 -35.09
C LYS A 508 15.11 -24.27 -34.13
N ASN A 509 14.78 -23.23 -33.36
CA ASN A 509 15.67 -22.57 -32.41
C ASN A 509 14.87 -22.19 -31.14
N VAL A 510 14.73 -23.15 -30.23
CA VAL A 510 13.95 -23.01 -28.97
C VAL A 510 14.52 -21.94 -28.02
N TYR A 511 15.70 -21.37 -28.33
CA TYR A 511 16.33 -20.28 -27.58
C TYR A 511 16.21 -18.90 -28.25
N ASP A 512 15.56 -18.81 -29.41
CA ASP A 512 15.37 -17.56 -30.15
C ASP A 512 13.89 -17.17 -30.15
N TYR A 513 13.54 -16.16 -29.34
CA TYR A 513 12.22 -15.56 -29.30
C TYR A 513 12.08 -14.62 -30.51
N GLY A 514 11.87 -15.19 -31.69
CA GLY A 514 12.03 -14.48 -32.97
C GLY A 514 11.08 -13.30 -33.20
N TYR A 515 9.98 -13.17 -32.44
CA TYR A 515 9.06 -12.03 -32.48
C TYR A 515 8.27 -11.90 -31.19
N ASN A 516 8.17 -10.66 -30.66
CA ASN A 516 7.38 -10.33 -29.48
C ASN A 516 6.61 -9.01 -29.70
N ILE A 517 5.29 -9.03 -29.52
CA ILE A 517 4.40 -7.86 -29.69
C ILE A 517 4.72 -6.82 -28.60
N THR A 518 4.94 -7.27 -27.38
CA THR A 518 5.32 -6.45 -26.22
C THR A 518 6.57 -5.60 -26.46
N THR A 519 7.53 -6.09 -27.26
CA THR A 519 8.75 -5.35 -27.62
C THR A 519 8.67 -4.66 -28.99
N ASN A 520 7.57 -4.84 -29.73
CA ASN A 520 7.38 -4.16 -31.01
C ASN A 520 7.25 -2.64 -30.78
N PRO A 521 8.05 -1.79 -31.47
CA PRO A 521 8.01 -0.34 -31.29
C PRO A 521 6.62 0.28 -31.47
N LEU A 522 5.80 -0.24 -32.41
CA LEU A 522 4.46 0.28 -32.65
C LEU A 522 3.55 0.16 -31.43
N PHE A 523 3.66 -0.95 -30.69
CA PHE A 523 2.89 -1.17 -29.47
C PHE A 523 3.56 -0.48 -28.28
N ARG A 524 4.87 -0.71 -28.11
CA ARG A 524 5.61 -0.28 -26.93
C ARG A 524 5.59 1.23 -26.75
N GLU A 525 5.73 2.00 -27.85
CA GLU A 525 5.71 3.46 -27.77
C GLU A 525 4.35 4.00 -27.32
N GLU A 526 3.26 3.46 -27.82
CA GLU A 526 1.90 3.88 -27.42
C GLU A 526 1.61 3.46 -25.97
N PHE A 527 1.99 2.24 -25.61
CA PHE A 527 1.83 1.73 -24.25
C PHE A 527 2.57 2.56 -23.20
N ASP A 528 3.85 2.87 -23.43
CA ASP A 528 4.62 3.67 -22.48
C ASP A 528 4.07 5.11 -22.37
N LYS A 529 3.59 5.71 -23.46
CA LYS A 529 2.95 7.04 -23.45
C LYS A 529 1.65 7.02 -22.63
N GLU A 530 0.75 6.08 -22.92
CA GLU A 530 -0.54 5.95 -22.24
C GLU A 530 -0.35 5.60 -20.75
N ARG A 531 0.61 4.72 -20.43
CA ARG A 531 0.99 4.40 -19.04
C ARG A 531 1.47 5.63 -18.28
N GLN A 532 2.38 6.42 -18.86
CA GLN A 532 2.88 7.64 -18.22
C GLN A 532 1.77 8.67 -18.01
N GLN A 533 0.88 8.84 -19.00
CA GLN A 533 -0.28 9.72 -18.87
C GLN A 533 -1.22 9.26 -17.76
N PHE A 534 -1.48 7.95 -17.67
CA PHE A 534 -2.31 7.35 -16.63
C PHE A 534 -1.71 7.58 -15.23
N MET A 535 -0.45 7.20 -15.03
CA MET A 535 0.24 7.37 -13.74
C MET A 535 0.29 8.83 -13.29
N LYS A 536 0.35 9.78 -14.23
CA LYS A 536 0.31 11.21 -13.95
C LYS A 536 -1.09 11.70 -13.57
N ALA A 537 -2.13 11.15 -14.19
CA ALA A 537 -3.51 11.64 -14.05
C ALA A 537 -4.27 11.05 -12.86
N PHE A 538 -3.86 9.89 -12.36
CA PHE A 538 -4.61 9.11 -11.37
C PHE A 538 -3.79 8.85 -10.09
N PRO A 539 -4.44 8.82 -8.90
CA PRO A 539 -3.76 8.50 -7.65
C PRO A 539 -3.58 6.99 -7.48
N GLU A 540 -2.87 6.58 -6.41
CA GLU A 540 -2.49 5.19 -6.14
C GLU A 540 -3.68 4.20 -6.19
N LEU A 541 -4.86 4.58 -5.71
CA LEU A 541 -6.03 3.70 -5.71
C LEU A 541 -6.45 3.25 -7.12
N GLN A 542 -6.50 4.17 -8.08
CA GLN A 542 -6.81 3.82 -9.47
C GLN A 542 -5.66 3.09 -10.15
N GLN A 543 -4.42 3.41 -9.74
CA GLN A 543 -3.25 2.67 -10.19
C GLN A 543 -3.31 1.20 -9.74
N SER A 544 -3.76 0.92 -8.51
CA SER A 544 -3.89 -0.46 -8.03
C SER A 544 -4.93 -1.29 -8.81
N TYR A 545 -5.97 -0.66 -9.38
CA TYR A 545 -6.94 -1.39 -10.22
C TYR A 545 -6.34 -1.93 -11.51
N ILE A 546 -5.21 -1.38 -11.96
CA ILE A 546 -4.51 -1.81 -13.17
C ILE A 546 -3.04 -2.11 -12.92
N GLU A 547 -2.66 -2.40 -11.67
CA GLU A 547 -1.26 -2.70 -11.30
C GLU A 547 -0.68 -3.83 -12.16
N TYR A 548 -1.55 -4.77 -12.53
CA TYR A 548 -1.31 -5.86 -13.48
C TYR A 548 -0.67 -5.39 -14.80
N PHE A 549 -1.02 -4.20 -15.28
CA PHE A 549 -0.45 -3.62 -16.51
C PHE A 549 0.69 -2.64 -16.24
N ILE A 550 0.69 -1.94 -15.09
CA ILE A 550 1.57 -0.78 -14.89
C ILE A 550 2.76 -1.03 -13.96
N ASP A 551 2.69 -2.04 -13.08
CA ASP A 551 3.79 -2.42 -12.18
C ASP A 551 4.86 -3.21 -12.94
N GLN A 552 6.12 -2.82 -12.74
CA GLN A 552 7.29 -3.37 -13.41
C GLN A 552 8.09 -4.33 -12.51
N ILE A 553 7.79 -4.39 -11.22
CA ILE A 553 8.65 -5.07 -10.23
C ILE A 553 8.14 -6.49 -9.91
N ASN A 554 6.84 -6.76 -9.97
CA ASN A 554 6.24 -7.97 -9.39
C ASN A 554 5.57 -8.94 -10.38
N HIS A 555 5.73 -8.78 -11.69
CA HIS A 555 5.13 -9.69 -12.68
C HIS A 555 6.14 -10.53 -13.46
N TYR A 556 5.71 -11.75 -13.84
CA TYR A 556 6.47 -12.82 -14.50
C TYR A 556 7.10 -12.37 -15.84
N GLY A 557 8.10 -11.50 -15.79
CA GLY A 557 8.70 -10.85 -16.96
C GLY A 557 9.46 -9.55 -16.67
N GLY A 558 9.49 -9.07 -15.42
CA GLY A 558 10.20 -7.84 -15.03
C GLY A 558 9.60 -6.61 -15.72
N ILE A 559 10.46 -5.74 -16.27
CA ILE A 559 10.07 -4.45 -16.89
C ILE A 559 9.03 -4.59 -18.03
N ASN A 560 8.90 -5.78 -18.62
CA ASN A 560 7.97 -6.07 -19.71
C ASN A 560 6.69 -6.80 -19.27
N GLY A 561 6.58 -7.25 -18.02
CA GLY A 561 5.45 -8.06 -17.54
C GLY A 561 4.10 -7.41 -17.84
N GLY A 562 3.85 -6.22 -17.31
CA GLY A 562 2.54 -5.56 -17.50
C GLY A 562 2.20 -5.18 -18.94
N ALA A 563 3.19 -5.02 -19.82
CA ALA A 563 2.95 -4.78 -21.23
C ALA A 563 2.51 -6.06 -21.97
N ALA A 564 3.06 -7.23 -21.59
CA ALA A 564 2.61 -8.53 -22.10
C ALA A 564 1.18 -8.84 -21.64
N GLU A 565 0.84 -8.48 -20.39
CA GLU A 565 -0.52 -8.58 -19.88
C GLU A 565 -1.53 -7.72 -20.66
N ALA A 566 -1.14 -6.49 -21.02
CA ALA A 566 -1.97 -5.62 -21.83
C ALA A 566 -2.21 -6.21 -23.25
N VAL A 567 -1.21 -6.86 -23.85
CA VAL A 567 -1.36 -7.60 -25.12
C VAL A 567 -2.33 -8.78 -24.95
N ALA A 568 -2.16 -9.56 -23.88
CA ALA A 568 -2.98 -10.72 -23.59
C ALA A 568 -4.46 -10.36 -23.38
N GLU A 569 -4.72 -9.36 -22.55
CA GLU A 569 -6.08 -8.85 -22.30
C GLU A 569 -6.68 -8.19 -23.55
N THR A 570 -5.87 -7.55 -24.39
CA THR A 570 -6.32 -7.06 -25.70
C THR A 570 -6.82 -8.20 -26.58
N ASN A 571 -6.12 -9.34 -26.63
CA ASN A 571 -6.59 -10.51 -27.36
C ASN A 571 -7.92 -11.04 -26.79
N ALA A 572 -8.08 -11.04 -25.46
CA ALA A 572 -9.31 -11.46 -24.80
C ALA A 572 -10.51 -10.56 -25.14
N MET A 573 -10.35 -9.24 -25.00
CA MET A 573 -11.41 -8.25 -25.26
C MET A 573 -11.96 -8.28 -26.68
N TYR A 574 -11.15 -8.67 -27.66
CA TYR A 574 -11.62 -8.83 -29.04
C TYR A 574 -12.23 -10.20 -29.30
N SER A 575 -11.71 -11.25 -28.68
CA SER A 575 -12.10 -12.62 -28.98
C SER A 575 -13.37 -13.03 -28.22
N THR A 576 -13.64 -12.37 -27.09
CA THR A 576 -14.73 -12.67 -26.19
C THR A 576 -15.35 -11.38 -25.65
N ALA A 577 -16.19 -11.52 -24.64
CA ALA A 577 -17.25 -10.59 -24.37
C ALA A 577 -17.58 -10.43 -22.90
N SER A 578 -17.60 -11.54 -22.18
CA SER A 578 -17.82 -11.61 -20.75
C SER A 578 -16.47 -11.84 -20.11
N GLY A 579 -15.99 -10.84 -19.38
CA GLY A 579 -14.85 -11.02 -18.49
C GLY A 579 -15.29 -11.76 -17.24
N TYR A 580 -14.33 -12.38 -16.57
CA TYR A 580 -14.46 -12.75 -15.18
C TYR A 580 -14.68 -11.47 -14.35
N SER A 581 -15.66 -11.44 -13.44
CA SER A 581 -16.05 -10.20 -12.72
C SER A 581 -14.88 -9.53 -12.00
N ASP A 582 -13.96 -10.33 -11.46
CA ASP A 582 -12.77 -9.85 -10.77
C ASP A 582 -11.80 -9.09 -11.70
N LEU A 583 -11.89 -9.34 -13.02
CA LEU A 583 -11.06 -8.68 -14.04
C LEU A 583 -11.77 -7.49 -14.71
N ALA A 584 -13.03 -7.24 -14.36
CA ALA A 584 -13.85 -6.25 -15.05
C ALA A 584 -13.28 -4.82 -14.95
N MET A 585 -12.69 -4.47 -13.80
CA MET A 585 -12.23 -3.10 -13.55
C MET A 585 -10.97 -2.81 -14.37
N ARG A 586 -10.01 -3.76 -14.37
CA ARG A 586 -8.79 -3.62 -15.17
C ARG A 586 -9.09 -3.58 -16.67
N ALA A 587 -10.01 -4.43 -17.15
CA ALA A 587 -10.45 -4.42 -18.54
C ALA A 587 -11.10 -3.07 -18.90
N TYR A 588 -11.99 -2.54 -18.07
CA TYR A 588 -12.62 -1.24 -18.30
C TYR A 588 -11.58 -0.11 -18.42
N TYR A 589 -10.63 -0.05 -17.48
CA TYR A 589 -9.58 0.97 -17.49
C TYR A 589 -8.64 0.82 -18.69
N LEU A 590 -8.30 -0.41 -19.09
CA LEU A 590 -7.52 -0.67 -20.29
C LEU A 590 -8.23 -0.14 -21.55
N GLN A 591 -9.52 -0.45 -21.73
CA GLN A 591 -10.31 0.03 -22.88
C GLN A 591 -10.46 1.55 -22.94
N LYS A 592 -10.52 2.21 -21.78
CA LYS A 592 -10.71 3.66 -21.68
C LYS A 592 -9.40 4.43 -21.85
N TYR A 593 -8.33 3.99 -21.20
CA TYR A 593 -7.11 4.78 -21.05
C TYR A 593 -5.91 4.28 -21.86
N PHE A 594 -5.99 3.08 -22.46
CA PHE A 594 -4.97 2.54 -23.34
C PHE A 594 -5.45 2.22 -24.78
N PRO A 595 -6.32 3.04 -25.40
CA PRO A 595 -6.91 2.69 -26.70
C PRO A 595 -5.89 2.65 -27.85
N ARG A 596 -4.82 3.45 -27.83
CA ARG A 596 -3.79 3.41 -28.89
C ARG A 596 -2.95 2.13 -28.78
N SER A 597 -2.62 1.71 -27.55
CA SER A 597 -1.99 0.42 -27.29
C SER A 597 -2.85 -0.73 -27.80
N ILE A 598 -4.15 -0.70 -27.50
CA ILE A 598 -5.12 -1.69 -27.97
C ILE A 598 -5.19 -1.72 -29.51
N ALA A 599 -5.16 -0.55 -30.17
CA ALA A 599 -5.15 -0.47 -31.64
C ALA A 599 -3.87 -1.09 -32.23
N ALA A 600 -2.71 -0.77 -31.67
CA ALA A 600 -1.43 -1.31 -32.11
C ALA A 600 -1.35 -2.83 -31.87
N ALA A 601 -1.71 -3.31 -30.68
CA ALA A 601 -1.75 -4.73 -30.37
C ALA A 601 -2.74 -5.48 -31.26
N SER A 602 -3.93 -4.91 -31.53
CA SER A 602 -4.93 -5.50 -32.44
C SER A 602 -4.32 -5.85 -33.79
N TYR A 603 -3.63 -4.89 -34.40
CA TYR A 603 -2.99 -5.02 -35.71
C TYR A 603 -1.92 -6.12 -35.72
N LEU A 604 -1.15 -6.23 -34.62
CA LEU A 604 -0.07 -7.21 -34.50
C LEU A 604 -0.58 -8.61 -34.11
N LEU A 605 -1.69 -8.71 -33.39
CA LEU A 605 -2.31 -9.97 -32.95
C LEU A 605 -3.09 -10.67 -34.06
N ASN A 606 -3.69 -9.90 -34.98
CA ASN A 606 -4.53 -10.47 -36.01
C ASN A 606 -4.37 -9.70 -37.34
N PRO A 607 -3.78 -10.30 -38.38
CA PRO A 607 -3.61 -9.62 -39.66
C PRO A 607 -4.93 -9.27 -40.36
N ASN A 608 -6.06 -9.84 -39.92
CA ASN A 608 -7.40 -9.54 -40.43
C ASN A 608 -8.13 -8.46 -39.59
N SER A 609 -7.56 -7.91 -38.51
CA SER A 609 -8.20 -6.94 -37.58
C SER A 609 -8.15 -5.45 -38.02
N ASN A 610 -8.14 -5.18 -39.33
CA ASN A 610 -8.22 -3.88 -40.03
C ASN A 610 -6.94 -3.10 -40.38
N LEU A 611 -7.14 -2.23 -41.38
CA LEU A 611 -6.28 -1.23 -42.02
C LEU A 611 -5.57 -0.31 -41.01
N TYR A 612 -4.34 -0.63 -40.62
CA TYR A 612 -3.45 0.38 -40.08
C TYR A 612 -2.94 1.25 -41.26
N VAL A 613 -3.52 2.43 -41.45
CA VAL A 613 -2.92 3.43 -42.34
C VAL A 613 -1.71 3.98 -41.60
N GLN A 614 -0.52 3.41 -41.89
CA GLN A 614 0.73 4.09 -41.63
C GLN A 614 0.63 5.48 -42.26
N ASN A 615 0.66 6.52 -41.43
CA ASN A 615 0.89 7.85 -41.97
C ASN A 615 2.28 7.80 -42.65
N SER A 616 2.25 8.02 -43.96
CA SER A 616 3.36 8.46 -44.80
C SER A 616 4.12 9.63 -44.19
#